data_AF-A0A444I0T3-F1
#
_entry.id   AF-A0A444I0T3-F1
#
_cell.length_a   1.000
_cell.length_b   1.000
_cell.length_c   1.000
_cell.angle_alpha   90.00
_cell.angle_beta   90.00
_cell.angle_gamma   90.00
#
_symmetry.space_group_name_H-M   'P 1'
#
loop_
_entity.id
_entity.type
_entity.pdbx_description
1 polymer ?
#
loop_
_entity_poly.entity_id
_entity_poly.type
_entity_poly.pdbx_seq_one_letter_code
_entity_poly.pdbx_strand_id
1 'polypeptide(L)'
;MYATVSDMIARFGETQIIRLSRPEDRTAETVDEEKVNTALADAGALIDAYIRGRYFVPIAAPPAEIIRAACILARYDLAQGENMDPSEEMSKGQKDVITWLEKIAKELVNLDIPAAEPAGPAVNSGPRMSDRPRIMTSDTLRGW
;
A
#
# COMPACT_ATOMS: atom_id res chain seq x y z
N MET A 1 -2.54 8.80 -7.47
CA MET A 1 -1.28 9.37 -6.94
C MET A 1 -1.52 9.78 -5.50
N TYR A 2 -0.63 9.39 -4.58
CA TYR A 2 -0.84 9.59 -3.12
C TYR A 2 0.03 10.67 -2.50
N ALA A 3 1.11 11.08 -3.16
CA ALA A 3 2.02 12.11 -2.70
C ALA A 3 2.34 13.05 -3.86
N THR A 4 2.77 14.26 -3.54
CA THR A 4 3.11 15.32 -4.51
C THR A 4 4.61 15.59 -4.54
N VAL A 5 5.07 16.34 -5.56
CA VAL A 5 6.46 16.83 -5.64
C VAL A 5 6.83 17.63 -4.39
N SER A 6 5.90 18.46 -3.88
CA SER A 6 6.12 19.21 -2.63
C SER A 6 6.34 18.31 -1.42
N ASP A 7 5.65 17.17 -1.32
CA ASP A 7 5.88 16.21 -0.23
C ASP A 7 7.28 15.59 -0.29
N MET A 8 7.78 15.33 -1.51
CA MET A 8 9.15 14.84 -1.70
C MET A 8 10.18 15.90 -1.34
N ILE A 9 9.97 17.16 -1.76
CA ILE A 9 10.85 18.29 -1.42
C ILE A 9 10.86 18.53 0.08
N ALA A 10 9.70 18.53 0.74
CA ALA A 10 9.60 18.74 2.18
C ALA A 10 10.33 17.65 3.00
N ARG A 11 10.43 16.43 2.47
CA ARG A 11 11.04 15.28 3.16
C ARG A 11 12.53 15.11 2.87
N PHE A 12 12.94 15.30 1.62
CA PHE A 12 14.29 14.97 1.14
C PHE A 12 15.12 16.21 0.78
N GLY A 13 14.48 17.36 0.65
CA GLY A 13 15.10 18.60 0.22
C GLY A 13 15.11 18.75 -1.29
N GLU A 14 14.97 20.00 -1.75
CA GLU A 14 14.89 20.36 -3.16
C GLU A 14 16.12 19.91 -3.96
N THR A 15 17.32 20.19 -3.45
CA THR A 15 18.59 19.81 -4.08
C THR A 15 18.68 18.32 -4.39
N GLN A 16 18.19 17.47 -3.47
CA GLN A 16 18.22 16.03 -3.68
C GLN A 16 17.27 15.61 -4.80
N ILE A 17 16.05 16.16 -4.83
CA ILE A 17 15.06 15.84 -5.86
C ILE A 17 15.51 16.35 -7.23
N ILE A 18 16.13 17.53 -7.32
CA ILE A 18 16.73 18.03 -8.57
C ILE A 18 17.74 17.01 -9.10
N ARG A 19 18.69 16.56 -8.27
CA ARG A 19 19.74 15.60 -8.66
C ARG A 19 19.19 14.25 -9.11
N LEU A 20 18.13 13.76 -8.47
CA LEU A 20 17.49 12.49 -8.82
C LEU A 20 16.64 12.61 -10.09
N SER A 21 15.96 13.74 -10.28
CA SER A 21 15.13 13.97 -11.45
C SER A 21 15.98 14.18 -12.72
N ARG A 22 17.10 14.90 -12.61
CA ARG A 22 18.04 15.17 -13.70
C ARG A 22 19.45 14.70 -13.38
N PRO A 23 19.72 13.38 -13.43
CA PRO A 23 21.05 12.85 -13.15
C PRO A 23 22.08 13.26 -14.22
N GLU A 24 21.64 13.48 -15.46
CA GLU A 24 22.51 13.81 -16.60
C GLU A 24 22.93 15.29 -16.61
N ASP A 25 22.07 16.18 -16.12
CA ASP A 25 22.33 17.62 -16.08
C ASP A 25 22.78 18.05 -14.68
N ARG A 26 24.09 18.19 -14.50
CA ARG A 26 24.68 18.61 -13.22
C ARG A 26 24.46 20.10 -12.92
N THR A 27 24.05 20.90 -13.90
CA THR A 27 23.77 22.34 -13.77
C THR A 27 22.29 22.64 -13.58
N ALA A 28 21.43 21.63 -13.61
CA ALA A 28 20.00 21.81 -13.34
C ALA A 28 19.77 22.45 -11.97
N GLU A 29 19.00 23.54 -11.98
CA GLU A 29 18.53 24.24 -10.77
C GLU A 29 17.03 24.00 -10.53
N THR A 30 16.35 23.33 -11.47
CA THR A 30 14.91 23.05 -11.41
C THR A 30 14.63 21.56 -11.41
N VAL A 31 13.61 21.17 -10.63
CA VAL A 31 13.11 19.80 -10.57
C VAL A 31 12.41 19.45 -11.88
N ASP A 32 12.66 18.24 -12.38
CA ASP A 32 11.86 17.68 -13.48
C ASP A 32 10.55 17.11 -12.94
N GLU A 33 9.51 17.96 -12.86
CA GLU A 33 8.23 17.58 -12.28
C GLU A 33 7.56 16.41 -13.01
N GLU A 34 7.72 16.30 -14.34
CA GLU A 34 7.09 15.20 -15.10
C GLU A 34 7.68 13.85 -14.71
N LYS A 35 9.02 13.77 -14.60
CA LYS A 35 9.70 12.54 -14.19
C LYS A 35 9.37 12.17 -12.74
N VAL A 36 9.34 13.15 -11.83
CA VAL A 36 8.97 12.91 -10.42
C VAL A 36 7.51 12.46 -10.31
N ASN A 37 6.60 13.09 -11.06
CA ASN A 37 5.19 12.70 -11.09
C ASN A 37 4.99 11.29 -11.66
N THR A 38 5.79 10.88 -12.63
CA THR A 38 5.76 9.51 -13.18
C THR A 38 6.16 8.50 -12.10
N ALA A 39 7.28 8.71 -11.43
CA ALA A 39 7.72 7.83 -10.32
C ALA A 39 6.72 7.79 -9.16
N LEU A 40 6.07 8.91 -8.84
CA LEU A 40 5.01 8.98 -7.84
C LEU A 40 3.72 8.25 -8.27
N ALA A 41 3.41 8.25 -9.56
CA ALA A 41 2.28 7.50 -10.10
C ALA A 41 2.54 6.00 -10.03
N ASP A 42 3.73 5.55 -10.41
CA ASP A 42 4.14 4.14 -10.36
C ASP A 42 4.21 3.63 -8.93
N ALA A 43 4.78 4.41 -8.00
CA ALA A 43 4.77 4.12 -6.58
C ALA A 43 3.32 4.00 -6.03
N GLY A 44 2.42 4.87 -6.49
CA GLY A 44 1.00 4.80 -6.13
C GLY A 44 0.32 3.53 -6.64
N ALA A 45 0.56 3.16 -7.89
CA ALA A 45 0.02 1.93 -8.48
C ALA A 45 0.55 0.68 -7.78
N LEU A 46 1.81 0.68 -7.34
CA LEU A 46 2.38 -0.40 -6.56
C LEU A 46 1.70 -0.52 -5.19
N ILE A 47 1.55 0.60 -4.46
CA ILE A 47 0.82 0.61 -3.18
C ILE A 47 -0.58 0.04 -3.37
N ASP A 48 -1.30 0.52 -4.40
CA ASP A 48 -2.65 0.06 -4.76
C ASP A 48 -2.74 -1.44 -4.97
N ALA A 49 -1.75 -2.03 -5.64
CA ALA A 49 -1.71 -3.47 -5.87
C ALA A 49 -1.69 -4.27 -4.55
N TYR A 50 -0.99 -3.78 -3.52
CA TYR A 50 -0.92 -4.44 -2.21
C TYR A 50 -2.18 -4.24 -1.36
N ILE A 51 -2.85 -3.08 -1.45
CA ILE A 51 -3.98 -2.75 -0.57
C ILE A 51 -5.36 -3.02 -1.19
N ARG A 52 -5.47 -3.18 -2.52
CA ARG A 52 -6.75 -3.38 -3.24
C ARG A 52 -7.54 -4.60 -2.77
N GLY A 53 -6.87 -5.61 -2.20
CA GLY A 53 -7.56 -6.78 -1.62
C GLY A 53 -8.43 -6.46 -0.40
N ARG A 54 -8.25 -5.30 0.25
CA ARG A 54 -8.84 -4.98 1.56
C ARG A 54 -9.45 -3.58 1.64
N TYR A 55 -8.91 -2.61 0.92
CA TYR A 55 -9.34 -1.21 0.99
C TYR A 55 -9.95 -0.74 -0.33
N PHE A 56 -10.83 0.26 -0.25
CA PHE A 56 -11.30 0.94 -1.45
C PHE A 56 -10.14 1.74 -2.06
N VAL A 57 -9.84 1.43 -3.30
CA VAL A 57 -8.78 2.05 -4.09
C VAL A 57 -9.43 2.77 -5.29
N PRO A 58 -9.02 4.02 -5.60
CA PRO A 58 -8.01 4.82 -4.92
C PRO A 58 -8.47 5.37 -3.56
N ILE A 59 -7.57 5.40 -2.57
CA ILE A 59 -7.86 5.97 -1.25
C ILE A 59 -8.07 7.49 -1.41
N ALA A 60 -9.25 7.99 -1.03
CA ALA A 60 -9.60 9.41 -1.14
C ALA A 60 -8.77 10.31 -0.21
N ALA A 61 -8.45 9.83 0.99
CA ALA A 61 -7.66 10.55 1.99
C ALA A 61 -6.49 9.65 2.46
N PRO A 62 -5.33 9.67 1.77
CA PRO A 62 -4.20 8.84 2.16
C PRO A 62 -3.62 9.34 3.50
N PRO A 63 -3.43 8.44 4.49
CA PRO A 63 -2.79 8.82 5.74
C PRO A 63 -1.30 9.13 5.52
N ALA A 64 -0.69 9.85 6.47
CA ALA A 64 0.71 10.26 6.41
C ALA A 64 1.70 9.09 6.20
N GLU A 65 1.32 7.88 6.64
CA GLU A 65 2.05 6.63 6.42
C GLU A 65 2.13 6.25 4.93
N ILE A 66 1.01 6.32 4.21
CA ILE A 66 0.93 6.01 2.77
C ILE A 66 1.67 7.07 1.95
N ILE A 67 1.52 8.35 2.33
CA ILE A 67 2.29 9.44 1.72
C ILE A 67 3.80 9.20 1.90
N ARG A 68 4.23 8.77 3.10
CA ARG A 68 5.62 8.41 3.36
C ARG A 68 6.09 7.26 2.49
N ALA A 69 5.32 6.18 2.44
CA ALA A 69 5.64 5.01 1.64
C ALA A 69 5.79 5.37 0.15
N ALA A 70 4.85 6.15 -0.39
CA ALA A 70 4.88 6.61 -1.78
C ALA A 70 6.14 7.43 -2.08
N CYS A 71 6.51 8.36 -1.19
CA CYS A 71 7.73 9.17 -1.35
C CYS A 71 9.01 8.33 -1.36
N ILE A 72 9.10 7.31 -0.49
CA ILE A 72 10.30 6.43 -0.41
C ILE A 72 10.42 5.56 -1.66
N LEU A 73 9.30 4.99 -2.12
CA LEU A 73 9.26 4.17 -3.34
C LEU A 73 9.61 5.02 -4.57
N ALA A 74 9.01 6.20 -4.71
CA ALA A 74 9.32 7.12 -5.81
C ALA A 74 10.77 7.58 -5.79
N ARG A 75 11.35 7.83 -4.61
CA ARG A 75 12.79 8.16 -4.48
C ARG A 75 13.67 7.01 -4.97
N TYR A 76 13.35 5.77 -4.62
CA TYR A 76 14.11 4.62 -5.08
C TYR A 76 14.02 4.47 -6.61
N ASP A 77 12.82 4.62 -7.17
CA ASP A 77 12.58 4.50 -8.61
C ASP A 77 13.35 5.58 -9.40
N LEU A 78 13.30 6.84 -8.95
CA LEU A 78 14.11 7.92 -9.53
C LEU A 78 15.63 7.65 -9.43
N ALA A 79 16.07 6.99 -8.36
CA ALA A 79 17.47 6.63 -8.15
C ALA A 79 17.91 5.40 -8.95
N GLN A 80 16.97 4.55 -9.41
CA GLN A 80 17.24 3.34 -10.20
C GLN A 80 17.34 3.63 -11.72
N GLY A 81 17.38 4.91 -12.11
CA GLY A 81 17.46 5.32 -13.50
C GLY A 81 18.80 4.98 -14.20
N GLU A 82 18.88 5.30 -15.48
CA GLU A 82 19.89 4.84 -16.45
C GLU A 82 21.36 5.03 -16.04
N ASN A 83 21.66 6.01 -15.18
CA ASN A 83 23.02 6.44 -14.86
C ASN A 83 23.32 6.53 -13.34
N MET A 84 22.46 6.00 -12.48
CA MET A 84 22.66 6.05 -11.03
C MET A 84 22.28 4.73 -10.38
N ASP A 85 23.13 4.25 -9.48
CA ASP A 85 22.79 3.11 -8.62
C ASP A 85 22.15 3.63 -7.32
N PRO A 86 21.02 3.06 -6.89
CA PRO A 86 20.42 3.41 -5.62
C PRO A 86 21.35 3.02 -4.47
N SER A 87 21.65 3.97 -3.59
CA SER A 87 22.45 3.71 -2.38
C SER A 87 21.83 2.58 -1.53
N GLU A 88 22.66 1.90 -0.73
CA GLU A 88 22.19 0.85 0.17
C GLU A 88 21.06 1.33 1.11
N GLU A 89 21.13 2.58 1.58
CA GLU A 89 20.09 3.19 2.41
C GLU A 89 18.74 3.31 1.69
N MET A 90 18.75 3.73 0.42
CA MET A 90 17.53 3.81 -0.39
C MET A 90 16.94 2.42 -0.67
N SER A 91 17.80 1.45 -0.99
CA SER A 91 17.40 0.06 -1.19
C SER A 91 16.82 -0.56 0.08
N LYS A 92 17.40 -0.27 1.24
CA LYS A 92 16.87 -0.70 2.54
C LYS A 92 15.52 -0.05 2.83
N GLY A 93 15.40 1.26 2.62
CA GLY A 93 14.13 1.98 2.80
C GLY A 93 13.01 1.43 1.91
N GLN A 94 13.31 1.10 0.65
CA GLN A 94 12.36 0.46 -0.26
C GLN A 94 11.90 -0.92 0.28
N LYS A 95 12.84 -1.77 0.70
CA LYS A 95 12.54 -3.09 1.27
C LYS A 95 11.71 -3.00 2.54
N ASP A 96 11.99 -2.03 3.41
CA ASP A 96 11.24 -1.79 4.64
C ASP A 96 9.79 -1.40 4.33
N VAL A 97 9.57 -0.55 3.31
CA VAL A 97 8.24 -0.17 2.84
C VAL A 97 7.49 -1.36 2.23
N ILE A 98 8.15 -2.16 1.37
CA ILE A 98 7.53 -3.37 0.79
C ILE A 98 7.14 -4.35 1.89
N THR A 99 8.02 -4.59 2.87
CA THR A 99 7.74 -5.46 4.01
C THR A 99 6.56 -4.94 4.84
N TRP A 100 6.46 -3.62 5.00
CA TRP A 100 5.32 -3.00 5.69
C TRP A 100 4.01 -3.13 4.91
N LEU A 101 4.02 -2.94 3.59
CA LEU A 101 2.87 -3.17 2.70
C LEU A 101 2.41 -4.64 2.75
N GLU A 102 3.34 -5.59 2.78
CA GLU A 102 3.02 -7.01 2.97
C GLU A 102 2.36 -7.28 4.32
N LYS A 103 2.79 -6.61 5.40
CA LYS A 103 2.16 -6.74 6.72
C LYS A 103 0.74 -6.19 6.72
N ILE A 104 0.47 -5.11 5.97
CA ILE A 104 -0.89 -4.58 5.78
C ILE A 104 -1.75 -5.57 5.01
N ALA A 105 -1.21 -6.14 3.92
CA ALA A 105 -1.89 -7.15 3.12
C ALA A 105 -2.19 -8.44 3.91
N LYS A 106 -1.32 -8.80 4.87
CA LYS A 106 -1.48 -9.92 5.81
C LYS A 106 -2.35 -9.59 7.04
N GLU A 107 -2.95 -8.40 7.09
CA GLU A 107 -3.80 -7.93 8.20
C GLU A 107 -3.09 -7.80 9.56
N LEU A 108 -1.76 -7.76 9.58
CA LEU A 108 -0.97 -7.56 10.80
C LEU A 108 -0.91 -6.08 11.21
N VAL A 109 -1.15 -5.18 10.26
CA VAL A 109 -1.18 -3.73 10.44
C VAL A 109 -2.45 -3.21 9.80
N ASN A 110 -3.23 -2.42 10.54
CA ASN A 110 -4.42 -1.77 10.02
C ASN A 110 -4.14 -0.30 9.75
N LEU A 111 -4.56 0.17 8.58
CA LEU A 111 -4.67 1.59 8.30
C LEU A 111 -5.93 2.14 8.96
N ASP A 112 -5.83 3.34 9.54
CA ASP A 112 -6.95 4.08 10.16
C ASP A 112 -7.80 4.76 9.06
N ILE A 113 -8.34 3.93 8.16
CA ILE A 113 -9.10 4.32 6.97
C ILE A 113 -10.33 3.41 6.91
N PRO A 114 -11.49 3.87 6.43
CA PRO A 114 -12.63 2.99 6.14
C PRO A 114 -12.19 1.81 5.27
N ALA A 115 -12.22 0.62 5.85
CA ALA A 115 -11.96 -0.62 5.13
C ALA A 115 -13.11 -0.87 4.14
N ALA A 116 -12.80 -1.48 2.99
CA ALA A 116 -13.86 -1.98 2.15
C ALA A 116 -14.50 -3.18 2.85
N GLU A 117 -15.84 -3.20 2.95
CA GLU A 117 -16.51 -4.45 3.32
C GLU A 117 -16.08 -5.53 2.34
N PRO A 118 -15.64 -6.71 2.80
CA PRO A 118 -15.28 -7.77 1.89
C PRO A 118 -16.52 -8.15 1.08
N ALA A 119 -16.48 -7.92 -0.23
CA ALA A 119 -17.41 -8.51 -1.18
C ALA A 119 -17.07 -10.00 -1.35
N GLY A 120 -17.27 -10.76 -0.28
CA GLY A 120 -17.10 -12.21 -0.21
C GLY A 120 -17.87 -12.70 1.01
N PRO A 121 -18.59 -13.83 0.93
CA PRO A 121 -19.44 -14.26 2.03
C PRO A 121 -18.59 -14.37 3.28
N ALA A 122 -19.03 -13.73 4.36
CA ALA A 122 -18.42 -13.86 5.67
C ALA A 122 -18.31 -15.35 6.00
N VAL A 123 -17.14 -15.94 5.75
CA VAL A 123 -16.76 -17.23 6.33
C VAL A 123 -16.37 -16.90 7.76
N ASN A 124 -17.40 -16.64 8.57
CA ASN A 124 -17.34 -16.85 9.99
C ASN A 124 -17.09 -18.35 10.19
N SER A 125 -15.84 -18.77 10.15
CA SER A 125 -15.39 -20.05 10.70
C SER A 125 -15.43 -19.99 12.23
N GLY A 126 -16.61 -19.71 12.77
CA GLY A 126 -17.01 -20.19 14.08
C GLY A 126 -17.52 -21.62 13.93
N PRO A 127 -17.48 -22.46 14.98
CA PRO A 127 -18.11 -23.77 14.95
C PRO A 127 -19.59 -23.59 14.59
N ARG A 128 -19.98 -23.98 13.37
CA ARG A 128 -21.39 -24.06 13.00
C ARG A 128 -21.96 -25.25 13.74
N MET A 129 -22.47 -25.01 14.94
CA MET A 129 -23.37 -25.93 15.61
C MET A 129 -24.64 -25.99 14.77
N SER A 130 -24.68 -26.96 13.86
CA SER A 130 -25.91 -27.34 13.17
C SER A 130 -26.78 -28.02 14.22
N ASP A 131 -27.62 -27.25 14.89
CA ASP A 131 -28.67 -27.80 15.74
C ASP A 131 -29.73 -28.39 14.80
N ARG A 132 -29.49 -29.63 14.37
CA ARG A 132 -30.50 -30.45 13.71
C ARG A 132 -31.61 -30.69 14.75
N PRO A 133 -32.88 -30.35 14.46
CA PRO A 133 -33.96 -30.68 15.37
C PRO A 133 -33.98 -32.20 15.59
N ARG A 134 -34.01 -32.61 16.87
CA ARG A 134 -34.06 -34.01 17.28
C ARG A 134 -35.39 -34.61 16.81
N ILE A 135 -35.34 -35.43 15.76
CA ILE A 135 -36.52 -36.09 15.16
C ILE A 135 -37.10 -37.22 16.03
N MET A 136 -36.38 -37.65 17.06
CA MET A 136 -36.86 -38.70 17.98
C MET A 136 -37.09 -38.07 19.36
N THR A 137 -38.35 -37.75 19.65
CA THR A 137 -38.82 -37.50 21.02
C THR A 137 -39.61 -38.72 21.47
N SER A 138 -39.68 -38.98 22.78
CA SER A 138 -40.45 -40.10 23.34
C SER A 138 -41.95 -40.05 23.03
N ASP A 139 -42.43 -38.90 22.53
CA ASP A 139 -43.81 -38.68 22.12
C ASP A 139 -44.14 -39.35 20.77
N THR A 140 -43.17 -39.41 19.83
CA THR A 140 -43.36 -40.00 18.48
C THR A 140 -43.28 -41.54 18.45
N LEU A 141 -43.20 -42.20 19.61
CA LEU A 141 -42.99 -43.65 19.75
C LEU A 141 -44.19 -44.42 20.34
N ARG A 142 -45.36 -43.77 20.53
CA ARG A 142 -46.61 -44.44 20.93
C ARG A 142 -47.59 -44.50 19.76
N GLY A 143 -47.46 -45.53 18.93
CA GLY A 143 -48.36 -45.77 17.82
C GLY A 143 -48.02 -47.02 17.03
N TRP A 144 -47.94 -48.17 17.73
CA TRP A 144 -48.04 -49.52 17.16
C TRP A 144 -48.88 -50.36 18.10
#